data_AF-A0A9C5Z585-F1
#
_entry.id   AF-A0A9C5Z585-F1
#
_cell.length_a   1.000
_cell.length_b   1.000
_cell.length_c   1.000
_cell.angle_alpha   90.00
_cell.angle_beta   90.00
_cell.angle_gamma   90.00
#
_symmetry.space_group_name_H-M   'P 1'
#
loop_
_entity.id
_entity.type
_entity.pdbx_description
1 polymer ?
#
loop_
_entity_poly.entity_id
_entity_poly.type
_entity_poly.pdbx_seq_one_letter_code
_entity_poly.pdbx_strand_id
1 'polypeptide(L)'
;MIGALDYHHDLTPLGVHLARLPLDPQIGKMILMAGLFRCADPITSTAAWISFKSPFYTPLGFEQTVDRVKRELSDRIRSDHLLTHKALRGFREARESGRLSEYCYRKFLSNSILTQLENMKKQFTDHLRLAR
;
A
#
# COMPACT_ATOMS: atom_id res chain seq x y z
N MET A 1 13.81 3.53 -16.72
CA MET A 1 13.46 2.17 -17.19
C MET A 1 13.47 1.23 -16.01
N ILE A 2 12.54 0.27 -15.92
CA ILE A 2 12.41 -0.65 -14.76
C ILE A 2 13.45 -1.77 -14.73
N GLY A 3 14.34 -1.85 -15.73
CA GLY A 3 15.39 -2.87 -15.83
C GLY A 3 14.84 -4.27 -16.08
N ALA A 4 13.64 -4.39 -16.67
CA ALA A 4 13.08 -5.67 -17.09
C ALA A 4 13.72 -6.17 -18.38
N LEU A 5 14.08 -5.25 -19.29
CA LEU A 5 14.80 -5.52 -20.52
C LEU A 5 16.21 -4.93 -20.45
N ASP A 6 17.16 -5.54 -21.15
CA ASP A 6 18.49 -4.99 -21.36
C ASP A 6 18.54 -4.06 -22.59
N TYR A 7 19.74 -3.66 -23.01
CA TYR A 7 19.95 -2.75 -24.14
C TYR A 7 19.65 -3.38 -25.51
N HIS A 8 19.58 -4.71 -25.58
CA HIS A 8 19.18 -5.46 -26.77
C HIS A 8 17.68 -5.76 -26.81
N HIS A 9 16.93 -5.35 -25.78
CA HIS A 9 15.52 -5.66 -25.56
C HIS A 9 15.25 -7.13 -25.16
N ASP A 10 16.27 -7.83 -24.67
CA ASP A 10 16.11 -9.17 -24.13
C ASP A 10 15.66 -9.13 -22.67
N LEU A 11 14.92 -10.16 -22.22
CA LEU A 11 14.50 -10.27 -20.83
C LEU A 11 15.70 -10.46 -19.91
N THR A 12 15.87 -9.51 -18.98
CA THR A 12 16.79 -9.66 -17.85
C THR A 12 16.27 -10.71 -16.86
N PRO A 13 17.10 -11.22 -15.93
CA PRO A 13 16.61 -12.07 -14.84
C PRO A 13 15.48 -11.42 -14.03
N LEU A 14 15.56 -10.11 -13.79
CA LEU A 14 14.47 -9.35 -13.16
C LEU A 14 13.20 -9.41 -14.02
N GLY A 15 13.34 -9.17 -15.33
CA GLY A 15 12.23 -9.25 -16.29
C GLY A 15 11.56 -10.62 -16.29
N VAL A 16 12.32 -11.71 -16.20
CA VAL A 16 11.78 -13.07 -16.11
C VAL A 16 10.93 -13.26 -14.85
N HIS A 17 11.39 -12.74 -13.69
CA HIS A 17 10.58 -12.78 -12.46
C HIS A 17 9.33 -11.92 -12.57
N LEU A 18 9.44 -10.71 -13.14
CA LEU A 18 8.30 -9.80 -13.34
C LEU A 18 7.24 -10.40 -14.27
N ALA A 19 7.66 -11.07 -15.34
CA ALA A 19 6.75 -11.70 -16.32
C ALA A 19 5.89 -12.83 -15.72
N ARG A 20 6.28 -13.40 -14.57
CA ARG A 20 5.52 -14.45 -13.87
C ARG A 20 4.51 -13.90 -12.87
N LEU A 21 4.56 -12.61 -12.55
CA LEU A 21 3.65 -11.97 -11.61
C LEU A 21 2.43 -11.43 -12.37
N PRO A 22 1.19 -11.68 -11.90
CA PRO A 22 -0.02 -11.11 -12.50
C PRO A 22 -0.21 -9.65 -12.04
N LEU A 23 0.84 -8.84 -12.15
CA LEU A 23 0.92 -7.47 -11.64
C LEU A 23 1.54 -6.56 -12.69
N ASP A 24 1.23 -5.26 -12.59
CA ASP A 24 2.00 -4.26 -13.33
C ASP A 24 3.51 -4.39 -12.99
N PRO A 25 4.42 -4.34 -13.99
CA PRO A 25 5.85 -4.54 -13.75
C PRO A 25 6.47 -3.60 -12.71
N GLN A 26 5.97 -2.37 -12.54
CA GLN A 26 6.47 -1.44 -11.51
C GLN A 26 6.06 -1.91 -10.11
N ILE A 27 4.81 -2.35 -9.96
CA ILE A 27 4.28 -2.92 -8.72
C ILE A 27 4.98 -4.24 -8.38
N GLY A 28 5.13 -5.12 -9.38
CA GLY A 28 5.87 -6.36 -9.24
C GLY A 28 7.31 -6.11 -8.76
N LYS A 29 8.01 -5.14 -9.37
CA LYS A 29 9.39 -4.79 -8.95
C LYS A 29 9.42 -4.26 -7.53
N MET A 30 8.48 -3.39 -7.17
CA MET A 30 8.40 -2.84 -5.82
C MET A 30 8.18 -3.93 -4.77
N ILE A 31 7.30 -4.90 -5.03
CA ILE A 31 7.03 -6.03 -4.15
C ILE A 31 8.25 -6.97 -4.05
N LEU A 32 8.89 -7.31 -5.18
CA LEU A 32 10.12 -8.13 -5.18
C LEU A 32 11.23 -7.48 -4.34
N MET A 33 11.45 -6.16 -4.51
CA MET A 33 12.42 -5.40 -3.71
C MET A 33 12.06 -5.39 -2.23
N ALA A 34 10.78 -5.33 -1.88
CA ALA A 34 10.34 -5.41 -0.49
C ALA A 34 10.71 -6.74 0.18
N GLY A 35 10.68 -7.84 -0.57
CA GLY A 35 11.14 -9.15 -0.13
C GLY A 35 12.65 -9.16 0.16
N LEU A 36 13.44 -8.60 -0.75
CA LEU A 36 14.90 -8.49 -0.63
C LEU A 36 15.32 -7.62 0.57
N PHE A 37 14.68 -6.46 0.74
CA PHE A 37 14.98 -5.52 1.83
C PHE A 37 14.22 -5.79 3.13
N ARG A 38 13.45 -6.89 3.21
CA ARG A 38 12.66 -7.29 4.39
C ARG A 38 11.68 -6.22 4.89
N CYS A 39 11.11 -5.44 3.99
CA CYS A 39 10.15 -4.37 4.28
C CYS A 39 8.77 -4.61 3.64
N ALA A 40 8.37 -5.89 3.54
CA ALA A 40 7.14 -6.29 2.86
C ALA A 40 5.88 -5.62 3.41
N ASP A 41 5.74 -5.43 4.73
CA ASP A 41 4.50 -4.87 5.31
C ASP A 41 4.19 -3.43 4.82
N PRO A 42 5.09 -2.44 4.96
CA PRO A 42 4.84 -1.08 4.46
C PRO A 42 4.78 -1.00 2.92
N ILE A 43 5.57 -1.80 2.22
CA ILE A 43 5.61 -1.73 0.76
C ILE A 43 4.38 -2.36 0.11
N THR A 44 3.87 -3.48 0.64
CA THR A 44 2.62 -4.08 0.12
C THR A 44 1.40 -3.22 0.44
N SER A 45 1.38 -2.49 1.57
CA SER A 45 0.39 -1.44 1.83
C SER A 45 0.45 -0.32 0.77
N THR A 46 1.67 0.11 0.43
CA THR A 46 1.90 1.14 -0.60
C THR A 46 1.50 0.66 -1.99
N ALA A 47 1.86 -0.58 -2.36
CA ALA A 47 1.44 -1.22 -3.60
C ALA A 47 -0.07 -1.23 -3.73
N ALA A 48 -0.78 -1.68 -2.68
CA ALA A 48 -2.23 -1.78 -2.70
C ALA A 48 -2.87 -0.40 -2.91
N TRP A 49 -2.32 0.62 -2.25
CA TRP A 49 -2.77 1.99 -2.43
C TRP A 49 -2.60 2.49 -3.87
N ILE A 50 -1.39 2.36 -4.43
CA ILE A 50 -1.08 2.81 -5.79
C ILE A 50 -1.95 2.07 -6.83
N SER A 51 -2.20 0.78 -6.62
CA SER A 51 -2.99 -0.05 -7.53
C SER A 51 -4.51 0.15 -7.42
N PHE A 52 -5.00 0.91 -6.44
CA PHE A 52 -6.44 1.11 -6.25
C PHE A 52 -6.79 2.58 -6.05
N LYS A 53 -6.87 3.05 -4.79
CA LYS A 53 -7.14 4.45 -4.44
C LYS A 53 -6.88 4.74 -2.97
N SER A 54 -6.79 6.03 -2.65
CA SER A 54 -6.65 6.51 -1.27
C SER A 54 -7.85 6.13 -0.40
N PRO A 55 -7.62 5.69 0.86
CA PRO A 55 -8.71 5.42 1.80
C PRO A 55 -9.28 6.68 2.45
N PHE A 56 -8.62 7.84 2.31
CA PHE A 56 -9.07 9.09 2.90
C PHE A 56 -10.16 9.74 2.05
N TYR A 57 -11.24 10.19 2.68
CA TYR A 57 -12.25 11.05 2.06
C TYR A 57 -12.22 12.43 2.70
N THR A 58 -12.70 13.43 1.97
CA THR A 58 -12.78 14.82 2.46
C THR A 58 -14.19 15.33 2.26
N PRO A 59 -15.00 15.42 3.35
CA PRO A 59 -16.30 16.08 3.28
C PRO A 59 -16.13 17.57 2.95
N LEU A 60 -17.12 18.14 2.28
CA LEU A 60 -17.14 19.56 1.95
C LEU A 60 -17.07 20.40 3.23
N GLY A 61 -16.13 21.35 3.28
CA GLY A 61 -15.92 22.24 4.43
C GLY A 61 -15.06 21.66 5.56
N PHE A 62 -14.55 20.43 5.41
CA PHE A 62 -13.69 19.77 6.40
C PHE A 62 -12.23 19.62 5.93
N GLU A 63 -11.84 20.27 4.85
CA GLU A 63 -10.52 20.14 4.20
C GLU A 63 -9.37 20.38 5.21
N GLN A 64 -9.43 21.48 5.95
CA GLN A 64 -8.41 21.81 6.96
C GLN A 64 -8.35 20.78 8.10
N THR A 65 -9.50 20.22 8.48
CA THR A 65 -9.59 19.21 9.54
C THR A 65 -8.98 17.89 9.07
N VAL A 66 -9.29 17.47 7.85
CA VAL A 66 -8.72 16.26 7.22
C VAL A 66 -7.21 16.40 7.08
N ASP A 67 -6.72 17.55 6.65
CA ASP A 67 -5.28 17.81 6.55
C ASP A 67 -4.59 17.73 7.91
N ARG A 68 -5.19 18.28 8.97
CA ARG A 68 -4.67 18.15 10.34
C ARG A 68 -4.63 16.69 10.77
N VAL A 69 -5.70 15.93 10.54
CA VAL A 69 -5.79 14.51 10.88
C VAL A 69 -4.73 13.68 10.13
N LYS A 70 -4.52 13.96 8.84
CA LYS A 70 -3.47 13.32 8.03
C LYS A 70 -2.08 13.66 8.57
N ARG A 71 -1.82 14.92 8.95
CA ARG A 71 -0.54 15.33 9.55
C ARG A 71 -0.29 14.64 10.89
N GLU A 72 -1.29 14.58 11.76
CA GLU A 72 -1.20 13.85 13.04
C GLU A 72 -0.89 12.37 12.81
N LEU A 73 -1.62 11.72 11.88
CA LEU A 73 -1.41 10.31 11.56
C LEU A 73 -0.05 10.06 10.90
N SER A 74 0.46 11.02 10.12
CA SER A 74 1.79 10.94 9.49
C SER A 74 2.91 10.90 10.53
N ASP A 75 2.68 11.47 11.72
CA ASP A 75 3.65 11.52 12.82
C ASP A 75 5.03 12.00 12.32
N ARG A 76 5.01 13.21 11.76
CA ARG A 76 6.15 13.96 11.18
C ARG A 76 6.81 13.34 9.94
N ILE A 77 6.33 12.20 9.46
CA ILE A 77 6.80 11.60 8.20
C ILE A 77 6.18 12.35 7.02
N ARG A 78 7.01 12.89 6.13
CA ARG A 78 6.58 13.59 4.90
C ARG A 78 6.44 12.62 3.72
N SER A 79 5.60 11.59 3.87
CA SER A 79 5.36 10.59 2.82
C SER A 79 3.90 10.12 2.84
N ASP A 80 3.17 10.41 1.77
CA ASP A 80 1.78 9.98 1.60
C ASP A 80 1.65 8.46 1.43
N HIS A 81 2.68 7.82 0.87
CA HIS A 81 2.78 6.36 0.80
C HIS A 81 2.79 5.74 2.20
N LEU A 82 3.65 6.27 3.09
CA LEU A 82 3.76 5.78 4.47
C LEU A 82 2.55 6.18 5.32
N LEU A 83 1.89 7.30 5.01
CA LEU A 83 0.64 7.69 5.65
C LEU A 83 -0.45 6.62 5.43
N THR A 84 -0.60 6.11 4.20
CA THR A 84 -1.56 5.04 3.90
C THR A 84 -1.23 3.75 4.63
N HIS A 85 0.06 3.41 4.75
CA HIS A 85 0.49 2.28 5.57
C HIS A 85 0.12 2.46 7.05
N LYS A 86 0.34 3.65 7.64
CA LYS A 86 -0.06 3.96 9.01
C LYS A 86 -1.58 3.86 9.20
N ALA A 87 -2.37 4.31 8.22
CA ALA A 87 -3.82 4.17 8.23
C ALA A 87 -4.27 2.69 8.27
N LEU A 88 -3.66 1.83 7.44
CA LEU A 88 -3.94 0.39 7.43
C LEU A 88 -3.50 -0.30 8.73
N ARG A 89 -2.37 0.11 9.30
CA ARG A 89 -1.94 -0.42 10.61
C ARG A 89 -2.93 -0.08 11.71
N GLY A 90 -3.32 1.19 11.84
CA GLY A 90 -4.32 1.59 12.83
C GLY A 90 -5.70 0.98 12.59
N PHE A 91 -6.06 0.73 11.32
CA PHE A 91 -7.29 0.00 10.96
C PHE A 91 -7.27 -1.44 11.49
N ARG A 92 -6.15 -2.16 11.37
CA ARG A 92 -5.99 -3.52 11.92
C ARG A 92 -6.13 -3.52 13.44
N GLU A 93 -5.42 -2.62 14.13
CA GLU A 93 -5.47 -2.46 15.59
C GLU A 93 -6.89 -2.09 16.08
N ALA A 94 -7.57 -1.20 15.38
CA ALA A 94 -8.94 -0.80 15.71
C ALA A 94 -9.95 -1.93 15.48
N ARG A 95 -9.74 -2.76 14.46
CA ARG A 95 -10.56 -3.95 14.20
C ARG A 95 -10.42 -4.98 15.32
N GLU A 96 -9.19 -5.26 15.75
CA GLU A 96 -8.90 -6.20 16.84
C GLU A 96 -9.46 -5.73 18.18
N SER A 97 -9.48 -4.41 18.41
CA SER A 97 -10.04 -3.82 19.64
C SER A 97 -11.53 -3.45 19.55
N GLY A 98 -12.24 -3.85 18.49
CA GLY A 98 -13.69 -3.60 18.34
C GLY A 98 -14.08 -2.13 18.11
N ARG A 99 -13.11 -1.24 17.83
CA ARG A 99 -13.31 0.22 17.64
C ARG A 99 -13.15 0.67 16.18
N LEU A 100 -13.38 -0.24 15.24
CA LEU A 100 -13.16 -0.02 13.81
C LEU A 100 -13.92 1.21 13.28
N SER A 101 -15.21 1.30 13.61
CA SER A 101 -16.08 2.39 13.15
C SER A 101 -15.63 3.74 13.71
N GLU A 102 -15.24 3.79 14.99
CA GLU A 102 -14.72 5.01 15.62
C GLU A 102 -13.42 5.46 14.94
N TYR A 103 -12.50 4.52 14.70
CA TYR A 103 -11.23 4.82 14.02
C TYR A 103 -11.46 5.39 12.61
N CYS A 104 -12.32 4.74 11.82
CA CYS A 104 -12.61 5.18 10.46
C CYS A 104 -13.25 6.58 10.45
N TYR A 105 -14.21 6.82 11.36
CA TYR A 105 -14.88 8.11 11.50
C TYR A 105 -13.89 9.22 11.88
N ARG A 106 -13.13 9.04 12.97
CA ARG A 106 -12.21 10.06 13.49
C ARG A 106 -11.06 10.37 12.54
N LYS A 107 -10.69 9.42 11.67
CA LYS A 107 -9.57 9.56 10.73
C LYS A 107 -9.99 9.89 9.29
N PHE A 108 -11.29 10.12 9.05
CA PHE A 108 -11.83 10.36 7.70
C PHE A 108 -11.44 9.26 6.71
N LEU A 109 -11.56 8.01 7.14
CA LEU A 109 -11.20 6.82 6.36
C LEU A 109 -12.44 6.04 5.92
N SER A 110 -12.39 5.52 4.71
CA SER A 110 -13.39 4.58 4.20
C SER A 110 -13.06 3.15 4.63
N ASN A 111 -13.95 2.54 5.42
CA ASN A 111 -13.83 1.14 5.84
C ASN A 111 -13.78 0.16 4.64
N SER A 112 -14.64 0.38 3.64
CA SER A 112 -14.68 -0.46 2.44
C SER A 112 -13.37 -0.39 1.64
N ILE A 113 -12.80 0.80 1.48
CA ILE A 113 -11.50 0.96 0.80
C ILE A 113 -10.39 0.31 1.62
N LEU A 114 -10.33 0.54 2.94
CA LEU A 114 -9.30 -0.08 3.79
C LEU A 114 -9.37 -1.62 3.78
N THR A 115 -10.57 -2.18 3.77
CA THR A 115 -10.78 -3.62 3.64
C THR A 115 -10.26 -4.14 2.30
N GLN A 116 -10.55 -3.43 1.19
CA GLN A 116 -10.03 -3.80 -0.12
C GLN A 116 -8.50 -3.73 -0.19
N LEU A 117 -7.90 -2.68 0.39
CA LEU A 117 -6.45 -2.52 0.45
C LEU A 117 -5.78 -3.64 1.27
N GLU A 118 -6.37 -4.05 2.40
CA GLU A 118 -5.91 -5.21 3.17
C GLU A 118 -5.98 -6.51 2.36
N ASN A 119 -7.03 -6.72 1.57
CA ASN A 119 -7.17 -7.89 0.71
C ASN A 119 -6.11 -7.93 -0.39
N MET A 120 -5.88 -6.80 -1.09
CA MET A 120 -4.84 -6.68 -2.11
C MET A 120 -3.44 -6.89 -1.52
N LYS A 121 -3.20 -6.32 -0.34
CA LYS A 121 -1.94 -6.51 0.40
C LYS A 121 -1.65 -7.98 0.72
N LYS A 122 -2.67 -8.76 1.08
CA LYS A 122 -2.55 -10.21 1.27
C LYS A 122 -2.18 -10.91 -0.05
N GLN A 123 -2.91 -10.61 -1.13
CA GLN A 123 -2.62 -11.17 -2.47
C GLN A 123 -1.17 -10.88 -2.91
N PHE A 124 -0.69 -9.65 -2.72
CA PHE A 124 0.68 -9.27 -3.04
C PHE A 124 1.72 -10.02 -2.20
N THR A 125 1.41 -10.26 -0.93
CA THR A 125 2.27 -11.05 -0.04
C THR A 125 2.34 -12.51 -0.51
N ASP A 126 1.21 -13.06 -0.97
CA ASP A 126 1.15 -14.44 -1.48
C ASP A 126 1.91 -14.57 -2.81
N HIS A 127 1.81 -13.60 -3.71
CA HIS A 127 2.64 -13.57 -4.92
C HIS A 127 4.15 -13.54 -4.61
N LEU A 128 4.56 -12.81 -3.58
CA LEU A 128 5.96 -12.76 -3.14
C LEU A 128 6.43 -14.13 -2.60
N ARG A 129 5.55 -14.89 -1.93
CA ARG A 129 5.86 -16.24 -1.45
C ARG A 129 6.00 -17.25 -2.59
N LEU A 130 5.16 -17.14 -3.62
CA LEU A 130 5.15 -18.02 -4.80
C LEU A 130 6.29 -17.72 -5.79
N ALA A 131 6.90 -16.52 -5.71
CA ALA A 131 8.02 -16.11 -6.55
C ALA A 131 9.40 -16.54 -6.02
N ARG A 132 9.45 -17.25 -4.89
CA ARG A 132 10.64 -17.97 -4.40
C ARG A 132 10.79 -19.29 -5.13
#